data_AF-A0A9Q9HUF7-F1
#
_entry.id   AF-A0A9Q9HUF7-F1
#
_cell.length_a   1.000
_cell.length_b   1.000
_cell.length_c   1.000
_cell.angle_alpha   90.00
_cell.angle_beta   90.00
_cell.angle_gamma   90.00
#
_symmetry.space_group_name_H-M   'P 1'
#
loop_
_entity.id
_entity.type
_entity.pdbx_description
1 polymer ?
#
loop_
_entity_poly.entity_id
_entity_poly.type
_entity_poly.pdbx_seq_one_letter_code
_entity_poly.pdbx_strand_id
1 'polypeptide(L)'
;MDKIPLILAVIWANSAGAQEACIEPFRPDTEYLADGGFTPEEMREEFRTYFSEVEDYLNCLNSSGARIRQEATAAAQDYSRVLDRHPVKPGQRIEQEPVPRVELSESGTLFLDYEAEWLQ
;
A
#
# COMPACT_ATOMS: atom_id res chain seq x y z
N MET A 1 -7.37 42.68 27.30
CA MET A 1 -8.31 41.81 28.03
C MET A 1 -9.61 41.84 27.24
N ASP A 2 -10.06 40.84 26.50
CA ASP A 2 -9.62 39.46 26.29
C ASP A 2 -10.09 39.06 24.88
N LYS A 3 -9.15 38.70 23.99
CA LYS A 3 -9.50 38.08 22.71
C LYS A 3 -9.52 36.58 22.97
N ILE A 4 -10.70 36.08 23.34
CA ILE A 4 -11.00 34.65 23.46
C ILE A 4 -10.49 33.97 22.19
N PRO A 5 -9.45 33.11 22.26
CA PRO A 5 -8.98 32.44 21.08
C PRO A 5 -10.07 31.46 20.65
N LEU A 6 -10.59 31.71 19.45
CA LEU A 6 -11.43 30.81 18.66
C LEU A 6 -10.61 29.56 18.30
N ILE A 7 -10.24 28.77 19.29
CA ILE A 7 -9.80 27.39 19.12
C ILE A 7 -11.08 26.56 19.28
N LEU A 8 -12.02 26.75 18.35
CA LEU A 8 -13.00 25.71 18.10
C LEU A 8 -12.21 24.59 17.44
N ALA A 9 -12.02 23.54 18.22
CA ALA A 9 -11.42 22.29 17.84
C ALA A 9 -12.05 21.78 16.54
N VAL A 10 -11.35 22.02 15.44
CA VAL A 10 -11.60 21.33 14.18
C VAL A 10 -11.02 19.94 14.34
N ILE A 11 -11.75 19.10 15.08
CA ILE A 11 -11.58 17.66 15.03
C ILE A 11 -12.32 17.21 13.77
N TRP A 12 -11.74 17.51 12.60
CA TRP A 12 -11.93 16.60 11.47
C TRP A 12 -11.06 15.40 11.80
N ALA A 13 -11.60 14.50 12.62
CA ALA A 13 -11.21 13.12 12.56
C ALA A 13 -11.45 12.70 11.11
N ASN A 14 -10.38 12.71 10.32
CA ASN A 14 -10.33 12.04 9.04
C ASN A 14 -10.44 10.54 9.36
N SER A 15 -11.65 10.09 9.69
CA SER A 15 -12.01 8.68 9.76
C SER A 15 -12.22 8.17 8.33
N ALA A 16 -11.15 8.25 7.53
CA ALA A 16 -11.02 7.62 6.23
C ALA A 16 -9.59 7.08 6.14
N GLY A 17 -9.28 6.21 7.09
CA GLY A 17 -7.93 5.72 7.29
C GLY A 17 -7.82 4.82 8.50
N ALA A 18 -8.80 3.94 8.72
CA ALA A 18 -8.36 2.61 9.11
C ALA A 18 -7.43 2.20 7.95
N GLN A 19 -6.12 2.23 8.19
CA GLN A 19 -5.22 1.53 7.29
C GLN A 19 -5.67 0.08 7.42
N GLU A 20 -6.51 -0.39 6.50
CA GLU A 20 -6.61 -1.81 6.23
C GLU A 20 -5.18 -2.23 5.93
N ALA A 21 -4.51 -2.76 6.95
CA ALA A 21 -3.23 -3.38 6.77
C ALA A 21 -3.52 -4.57 5.86
N CYS A 22 -2.94 -4.57 4.66
CA CYS A 22 -3.03 -5.72 3.78
C CYS A 22 -2.37 -6.89 4.53
N ILE A 23 -3.13 -7.93 4.82
CA ILE A 23 -2.66 -9.10 5.55
C ILE A 23 -2.15 -10.10 4.52
N GLU A 24 -0.86 -10.43 4.61
CA GLU A 24 -0.26 -11.44 3.75
C GLU A 24 -0.85 -12.82 4.08
N PRO A 25 -1.37 -13.56 3.09
CA PRO A 25 -1.95 -14.88 3.32
C PRO A 25 -0.87 -15.90 3.66
N PHE A 26 -1.24 -16.88 4.48
CA PHE A 26 -0.32 -17.95 4.88
C PHE A 26 -0.44 -19.12 3.91
N ARG A 27 0.68 -19.50 3.29
CA ARG A 27 0.73 -20.64 2.38
C ARG A 27 0.40 -21.94 3.12
N PRO A 28 -0.54 -22.76 2.64
CA PRO A 28 -0.80 -24.08 3.20
C PRO A 28 0.44 -24.98 3.14
N ASP A 29 0.68 -25.73 4.20
CA ASP A 29 1.73 -26.75 4.28
C ASP A 29 1.10 -28.14 4.10
N THR A 30 1.47 -28.81 3.01
CA THR A 30 0.92 -30.12 2.65
C THR A 30 1.24 -31.21 3.66
N GLU A 31 2.43 -31.18 4.28
CA GLU A 31 2.83 -32.20 5.26
C GLU A 31 2.04 -31.99 6.55
N TYR A 32 1.92 -30.73 7.00
CA TYR A 32 1.12 -30.38 8.16
C TYR A 32 -0.36 -30.75 7.99
N LEU A 33 -0.94 -30.48 6.81
CA LEU A 33 -2.32 -30.85 6.49
C LEU A 33 -2.51 -32.38 6.48
N ALA A 34 -1.56 -33.12 5.91
CA ALA A 34 -1.59 -34.58 5.89
C ALA A 34 -1.52 -35.18 7.31
N ASP A 35 -0.60 -34.69 8.13
CA ASP A 35 -0.47 -35.10 9.54
C ASP A 35 -1.72 -34.74 10.36
N GLY A 36 -2.41 -33.67 9.98
CA GLY A 36 -3.70 -33.26 10.54
C GLY A 36 -4.89 -34.15 10.12
N GLY A 37 -4.68 -35.12 9.24
CA GLY A 37 -5.71 -36.05 8.78
C GLY A 37 -6.64 -35.49 7.69
N PHE A 38 -6.24 -34.41 7.02
CA PHE A 38 -7.00 -33.84 5.91
C PHE A 38 -7.06 -34.83 4.75
N THR A 39 -8.20 -34.88 4.08
CA THR A 39 -8.38 -35.60 2.82
C THR A 39 -7.76 -34.82 1.66
N PRO A 40 -7.44 -35.47 0.52
CA PRO A 40 -6.95 -34.77 -0.66
C PRO A 40 -7.89 -33.67 -1.17
N GLU A 41 -9.20 -33.83 -0.96
CA GLU A 41 -10.20 -32.83 -1.35
C GLU A 41 -10.13 -31.59 -0.44
N GLU A 42 -10.05 -31.79 0.88
CA GLU A 42 -9.90 -30.70 1.85
C GLU A 42 -8.57 -29.96 1.66
N MET A 43 -7.46 -30.68 1.39
CA MET A 43 -6.18 -30.03 1.07
C MET A 43 -6.30 -29.11 -0.15
N ARG A 44 -6.97 -29.56 -1.21
CA ARG A 44 -7.17 -28.74 -2.42
C ARG A 44 -8.03 -27.51 -2.12
N GLU A 45 -8.98 -27.60 -1.19
CA GLU A 45 -9.78 -26.47 -0.76
C GLU A 45 -8.92 -25.42 -0.03
N GLU A 46 -8.04 -25.82 0.87
CA GLU A 46 -7.09 -24.90 1.54
C GLU A 46 -6.22 -24.13 0.53
N PHE A 47 -5.73 -24.80 -0.51
CA PHE A 47 -4.99 -24.12 -1.58
C PHE A 47 -5.84 -23.14 -2.39
N ARG A 48 -7.11 -23.49 -2.69
CA ARG A 48 -8.03 -22.57 -3.37
C ARG A 48 -8.32 -21.34 -2.52
N THR A 49 -8.55 -21.52 -1.23
CA THR A 49 -8.72 -20.43 -0.26
C THR A 49 -7.49 -19.53 -0.27
N TYR A 50 -6.30 -20.12 -0.13
CA TYR A 50 -5.04 -19.37 -0.19
C TYR A 50 -4.91 -18.53 -1.46
N PHE A 51 -5.24 -19.06 -2.64
CA PHE A 51 -5.18 -18.28 -3.89
C PHE A 51 -6.16 -17.12 -3.90
N SER A 52 -7.38 -17.31 -3.40
CA SER A 52 -8.35 -16.21 -3.24
C SER A 52 -7.81 -15.13 -2.29
N GLU A 53 -7.21 -15.52 -1.18
CA GLU A 53 -6.63 -14.58 -0.22
C GLU A 53 -5.41 -13.83 -0.80
N VAL A 54 -4.62 -14.47 -1.67
CA VAL A 54 -3.55 -13.80 -2.44
C VAL A 54 -4.12 -12.73 -3.35
N GLU A 55 -5.21 -13.00 -4.06
CA GLU A 55 -5.87 -12.00 -4.90
C GLU A 55 -6.37 -10.81 -4.08
N ASP A 56 -7.03 -11.07 -2.96
CA ASP A 56 -7.50 -10.03 -2.04
C ASP A 56 -6.35 -9.18 -1.48
N TYR A 57 -5.24 -9.84 -1.08
CA TYR A 57 -4.04 -9.17 -0.60
C TYR A 57 -3.43 -8.24 -1.66
N LEU A 58 -3.27 -8.73 -2.90
CA LEU A 58 -2.73 -7.92 -3.99
C LEU A 58 -3.66 -6.77 -4.37
N ASN A 59 -4.97 -6.98 -4.35
CA ASN A 59 -5.95 -5.90 -4.57
C ASN A 59 -5.85 -4.82 -3.48
N CYS A 60 -5.68 -5.22 -2.22
CA CYS A 60 -5.43 -4.30 -1.12
C CYS A 60 -4.15 -3.48 -1.33
N LEU A 61 -3.04 -4.13 -1.71
CA LEU A 61 -1.77 -3.45 -1.97
C LEU A 61 -1.89 -2.45 -3.13
N ASN A 62 -2.60 -2.83 -4.20
CA ASN A 62 -2.85 -1.96 -5.35
C ASN A 62 -3.66 -0.71 -4.94
N SER A 63 -4.71 -0.89 -4.15
CA SER A 63 -5.52 0.20 -3.60
C SER A 63 -4.69 1.13 -2.72
N SER A 64 -3.90 0.56 -1.80
CA SER A 64 -3.00 1.30 -0.91
C SER A 64 -1.95 2.10 -1.69
N GLY A 65 -1.32 1.48 -2.69
CA GLY A 65 -0.36 2.12 -3.57
C GLY A 65 -0.97 3.24 -4.42
N ALA A 66 -2.21 3.08 -4.90
CA ALA A 66 -2.93 4.15 -5.60
C ALA A 66 -3.17 5.37 -4.69
N ARG A 67 -3.64 5.14 -3.46
CA ARG A 67 -3.84 6.20 -2.46
C ARG A 67 -2.55 6.94 -2.14
N ILE A 68 -1.45 6.22 -1.89
CA ILE A 68 -0.14 6.83 -1.56
C ILE A 68 0.36 7.70 -2.72
N ARG A 69 0.20 7.24 -3.98
CA ARG A 69 0.58 8.03 -5.16
C ARG A 69 -0.25 9.31 -5.30
N GLN A 70 -1.55 9.24 -4.97
CA GLN A 70 -2.41 10.41 -4.96
C GLN A 70 -1.97 11.44 -3.90
N GLU A 71 -1.70 11.00 -2.67
CA GLU A 71 -1.20 11.86 -1.59
C GLU A 71 0.16 12.48 -1.93
N ALA A 72 1.08 11.69 -2.50
CA ALA A 72 2.38 12.21 -2.95
C ALA A 72 2.22 13.27 -4.05
N THR A 73 1.26 13.09 -4.96
CA THR A 73 0.94 14.08 -5.99
C THR A 73 0.41 15.37 -5.37
N ALA A 74 -0.50 15.27 -4.41
CA ALA A 74 -1.02 16.43 -3.67
C ALA A 74 0.11 17.16 -2.92
N ALA A 75 0.96 16.43 -2.20
CA ALA A 75 2.11 16.99 -1.50
C ALA A 75 3.09 17.72 -2.44
N ALA A 76 3.33 17.17 -3.64
CA ALA A 76 4.16 17.84 -4.65
C ALA A 76 3.54 19.15 -5.14
N GLN A 77 2.23 19.19 -5.37
CA GLN A 77 1.51 20.42 -5.74
C GLN A 77 1.56 21.45 -4.61
N ASP A 78 1.43 21.01 -3.36
CA ASP A 78 1.52 21.85 -2.17
C ASP A 78 2.92 22.47 -2.05
N TYR A 79 3.96 21.67 -2.29
CA TYR A 79 5.34 22.14 -2.32
C TYR A 79 5.56 23.20 -3.41
N SER A 80 5.04 23.02 -4.62
CA SER A 80 5.10 24.06 -5.67
C SER A 80 4.48 25.38 -5.20
N ARG A 81 3.33 25.33 -4.50
CA ARG A 81 2.71 26.55 -3.93
C ARG A 81 3.56 27.19 -2.84
N VAL A 82 4.30 26.40 -2.07
CA VAL A 82 5.27 26.91 -1.09
C VAL A 82 6.39 27.65 -1.81
N LEU A 83 6.96 27.08 -2.87
CA LEU A 83 8.02 27.72 -3.65
C LEU A 83 7.56 29.06 -4.24
N ASP A 84 6.32 29.11 -4.75
CA ASP A 84 5.75 30.34 -5.31
C ASP A 84 5.56 31.44 -4.25
N ARG A 85 5.10 31.06 -3.05
CA ARG A 85 4.81 32.00 -1.96
C ARG A 85 6.04 32.38 -1.13
N HIS A 86 7.07 31.54 -1.15
CA HIS A 86 8.27 31.68 -0.34
C HIS A 86 9.53 31.56 -1.24
N PRO A 87 9.73 32.52 -2.15
CA PRO A 87 10.87 32.48 -3.06
C PRO A 87 12.18 32.58 -2.28
N VAL A 88 13.13 31.72 -2.62
CA VAL A 88 14.47 31.72 -2.03
C VAL A 88 15.26 32.92 -2.56
N LYS A 89 15.98 33.62 -1.67
CA LYS A 89 16.82 34.75 -2.09
C LYS A 89 18.05 34.26 -2.86
N PRO A 90 18.52 35.00 -3.87
CA PRO A 90 19.77 34.67 -4.56
C PRO A 90 20.93 34.53 -3.55
N GLY A 91 21.64 33.40 -3.60
CA GLY A 91 22.77 33.09 -2.70
C GLY A 91 22.44 32.20 -1.51
N GLN A 92 21.17 31.94 -1.23
CA GLN A 92 20.72 31.00 -0.19
C GLN A 92 20.58 29.59 -0.78
N ARG A 93 21.68 29.03 -1.31
CA ARG A 93 21.68 27.68 -1.89
C ARG A 93 21.78 26.67 -0.75
N ILE A 94 20.65 26.16 -0.27
CA ILE A 94 20.67 24.83 0.35
C ILE A 94 20.81 23.88 -0.83
N GLU A 95 21.97 23.24 -0.93
CA GLU A 95 22.24 22.19 -1.90
C GLU A 95 21.16 21.12 -1.71
N GLN A 96 20.12 21.15 -2.55
CA GLN A 96 19.13 20.09 -2.56
C GLN A 96 19.86 18.89 -3.15
N GLU A 97 20.37 18.05 -2.27
CA GLU A 97 20.87 16.74 -2.66
C GLU A 97 19.73 16.05 -3.42
N PRO A 98 19.92 15.68 -4.69
CA PRO A 98 18.85 15.14 -5.51
C PRO A 98 18.31 13.89 -4.81
N VAL A 99 17.02 13.91 -4.46
CA VAL A 99 16.38 12.75 -3.85
C VAL A 99 16.55 11.58 -4.82
N PRO A 100 17.21 10.48 -4.43
CA PRO A 100 17.43 9.36 -5.32
C PRO A 100 16.07 8.84 -5.80
N ARG A 101 15.88 8.83 -7.12
CA ARG A 101 14.71 8.25 -7.76
C ARG A 101 14.85 6.73 -7.72
N VAL A 102 14.12 6.09 -6.81
CA VAL A 102 13.95 4.64 -6.84
C VAL A 102 12.78 4.36 -7.77
N GLU A 103 13.01 3.64 -8.87
CA GLU A 103 11.92 3.19 -9.73
C GLU A 103 11.12 2.10 -9.02
N LEU A 104 9.80 2.28 -8.93
CA LEU A 104 8.89 1.23 -8.46
C LEU A 104 8.72 0.21 -9.61
N SER A 105 8.79 -1.09 -9.32
CA SER A 105 8.54 -2.12 -10.34
C SER A 105 7.15 -1.94 -10.95
N GLU A 106 7.05 -1.80 -12.27
CA GLU A 106 5.81 -1.43 -12.98
C GLU A 106 4.64 -2.39 -12.82
N SER A 107 4.88 -3.69 -12.58
CA SER A 107 3.81 -4.67 -12.83
C SER A 107 2.85 -4.87 -11.68
N GLY A 108 3.28 -5.03 -10.42
CA GLY A 108 2.37 -5.36 -9.31
C GLY A 108 1.39 -6.53 -9.57
N THR A 109 1.61 -7.31 -10.63
CA THR A 109 0.66 -8.28 -11.19
C THR A 109 1.31 -9.65 -11.13
N LEU A 110 0.72 -10.52 -10.32
CA LEU A 110 1.07 -11.94 -10.24
C LEU A 110 0.15 -12.71 -11.20
N PHE A 111 0.69 -13.24 -12.29
CA PHE A 111 -0.03 -14.19 -13.14
C PHE A 111 0.06 -15.57 -12.49
N LEU A 112 -0.96 -15.93 -11.72
CA LEU A 112 -1.13 -17.28 -11.19
C LEU A 112 -1.71 -18.17 -12.30
N ASP A 113 -0.84 -18.75 -13.11
CA ASP A 113 -1.24 -19.82 -14.04
C ASP A 113 -1.32 -21.14 -13.26
N TYR A 114 -2.52 -21.47 -12.80
CA TYR A 114 -2.81 -22.71 -12.06
C TYR A 114 -3.00 -23.93 -12.97
N GLU A 115 -2.85 -23.79 -14.30
CA GLU A 115 -2.93 -24.88 -15.29
C GLU A 115 -1.63 -25.08 -16.08
N ALA A 116 -0.49 -24.65 -15.52
CA ALA A 116 0.75 -24.62 -16.30
C ALA A 116 1.19 -26.03 -16.75
N GLU A 117 1.21 -26.25 -18.07
CA GLU A 117 1.50 -27.54 -18.74
C GLU A 117 2.89 -28.13 -18.42
N TRP A 118 3.80 -27.36 -17.80
CA TRP A 118 5.13 -27.82 -17.39
C TRP A 118 5.14 -28.61 -16.07
N LEU A 119 3.96 -28.89 -15.50
CA LEU A 119 3.76 -29.78 -14.35
C LEU A 119 3.42 -31.25 -14.73
N GLN A 120 3.61 -31.66 -15.99
CA GLN A 120 3.41 -33.04 -16.46
C GLN A 120 4.73 -33.79 -16.72
#